data_AF-A0AA37SEI8-F1
#
_entry.id   AF-A0AA37SEI8-F1
#
_cell.length_a   1.000
_cell.length_b   1.000
_cell.length_c   1.000
_cell.angle_alpha   90.00
_cell.angle_beta   90.00
_cell.angle_gamma   90.00
#
_symmetry.space_group_name_H-M   'P 1'
#
loop_
_entity.id
_entity.type
_entity.pdbx_description
1 polymer ?
#
loop_
_entity_poly.entity_id
_entity_poly.type
_entity_poly.pdbx_seq_one_letter_code
_entity_poly.pdbx_strand_id
1 'polypeptide(L)' 'MNYETLLRCSNRMMVISLVLFLGSLFCAFVLPLPSFALTIVAHLSNIVLATLFKFSYIARLIAQKELGLTLR' A
#
# COMPACT_ATOMS: atom_id res chain seq x y z
N MET A 1 1.05 -21.41 7.87
CA MET A 1 0.22 -20.29 7.35
C MET A 1 -0.23 -20.67 5.94
N ASN A 2 -1.52 -20.64 5.62
CA ASN A 2 -1.99 -21.01 4.28
C ASN A 2 -1.54 -19.94 3.26
N TYR A 3 -0.78 -20.34 2.24
CA TYR A 3 -0.28 -19.44 1.20
C TYR A 3 -1.40 -18.80 0.37
N GLU A 4 -2.57 -19.44 0.24
CA GLU A 4 -3.74 -18.83 -0.38
C GLU A 4 -4.27 -17.64 0.44
N THR A 5 -4.30 -17.80 1.77
CA THR A 5 -4.70 -16.73 2.69
C THR A 5 -3.69 -15.60 2.66
N LEU A 6 -2.39 -15.92 2.61
CA LEU A 6 -1.32 -14.94 2.43
C LEU A 6 -1.53 -14.16 1.13
N LEU A 7 -1.73 -14.84 0.00
CA LEU A 7 -1.95 -14.21 -1.30
C LEU A 7 -3.16 -13.26 -1.29
N ARG A 8 -4.29 -13.70 -0.72
CA ARG A 8 -5.50 -12.87 -0.59
C ARG A 8 -5.25 -11.66 0.32
N CYS A 9 -4.55 -11.85 1.44
CA CYS A 9 -4.21 -10.77 2.37
C CYS A 9 -3.28 -9.75 1.71
N SER A 10 -2.20 -10.21 1.07
CA SER A 10 -1.25 -9.37 0.34
C SER A 10 -1.93 -8.53 -0.74
N ASN A 11 -2.82 -9.14 -1.55
CA ASN A 11 -3.58 -8.41 -2.56
C ASN A 11 -4.50 -7.34 -1.95
N ARG A 12 -5.20 -7.65 -0.84
CA ARG A 12 -6.05 -6.67 -0.14
C ARG A 12 -5.20 -5.53 0.43
N MET A 13 -4.06 -5.83 1.03
CA MET A 13 -3.17 -4.83 1.60
C MET A 13 -2.57 -3.91 0.53
N MET A 14 -2.23 -4.43 -0.65
CA MET A 14 -1.83 -3.60 -1.79
C MET A 14 -2.94 -2.62 -2.20
N VAL A 15 -4.19 -3.08 -2.31
CA VAL A 15 -5.32 -2.20 -2.67
C VAL A 15 -5.58 -1.16 -1.60
N ILE A 16 -5.62 -1.55 -0.32
CA ILE A 16 -5.87 -0.65 0.81
C ILE A 16 -4.78 0.43 0.88
N SER A 17 -3.50 0.03 0.83
CA SER A 17 -2.39 0.99 0.87
C SER A 17 -2.40 1.94 -0.32
N LEU A 18 -2.76 1.47 -1.52
CA LEU A 18 -2.90 2.32 -2.70
C LEU A 18 -4.03 3.34 -2.55
N VAL A 19 -5.21 2.91 -2.08
CA VAL A 19 -6.36 3.80 -1.86
C VAL A 19 -6.04 4.85 -0.80
N LEU A 20 -5.42 4.45 0.31
CA LEU A 20 -4.99 5.39 1.35
C LEU A 20 -3.93 6.36 0.84
N PHE A 21 -3.00 5.91 0.00
CA PHE A 21 -1.97 6.76 -0.60
C PHE A 21 -2.60 7.82 -1.50
N LEU A 22 -3.52 7.42 -2.39
CA LEU A 22 -4.25 8.36 -3.25
C LEU A 22 -5.11 9.32 -2.44
N GLY A 23 -5.78 8.85 -1.37
CA GLY A 23 -6.54 9.69 -0.46
C GLY A 23 -5.67 10.70 0.27
N SER A 24 -4.50 10.29 0.77
CA SER A 24 -3.54 11.18 1.42
C SER A 24 -3.01 12.23 0.44
N LEU A 25 -2.71 11.85 -0.79
CA LEU A 25 -2.26 12.76 -1.85
C LEU A 25 -3.35 13.76 -2.24
N PHE A 26 -4.61 13.31 -2.36
CA PHE A 26 -5.75 14.18 -2.61
C PHE A 26 -5.93 15.21 -1.48
N CYS A 27 -5.91 14.77 -0.23
CA CYS A 27 -6.05 15.66 0.93
C CYS A 27 -4.91 16.68 1.04
N ALA A 28 -3.68 16.28 0.69
CA ALA A 28 -2.50 17.14 0.82
C ALA A 28 -2.37 18.21 -0.27
N PHE A 29 -2.85 17.93 -1.49
CA PHE A 29 -2.55 18.77 -2.66
C PHE A 29 -3.78 19.32 -3.38
N VAL A 30 -4.97 18.74 -3.20
CA VAL A 30 -6.17 19.16 -3.94
C VAL A 30 -7.11 20.01 -3.08
N LEU A 31 -7.12 19.80 -1.76
CA LEU A 31 -7.93 20.62 -0.86
C LEU A 31 -7.28 22.00 -0.67
N PRO A 32 -8.07 23.09 -0.59
CA PRO A 32 -7.56 24.47 -0.58
C PRO A 32 -6.90 24.93 0.73
N LEU A 33 -6.86 24.12 1.80
CA LEU A 33 -6.36 24.51 3.13
C LEU A 33 -5.41 23.48 3.81
N PRO A 34 -4.39 22.89 3.15
CA PRO A 34 -3.43 22.11 3.89
C PRO A 34 -2.48 23.06 4.61
N SER A 35 -2.52 23.07 5.94
CA SER A 35 -1.46 23.72 6.71
C SER A 35 -0.12 23.06 6.37
N PHE A 36 0.98 23.79 6.46
CA PHE A 36 2.31 23.24 6.18
C PHE A 36 2.59 21.96 7.00
N ALA A 37 2.11 21.92 8.25
CA ALA A 37 2.17 20.74 9.10
C ALA A 37 1.38 19.55 8.52
N LEU A 38 0.17 19.77 8.00
CA LEU A 38 -0.64 18.72 7.37
C LEU A 38 0.03 18.15 6.13
N THR A 39 0.66 19.01 5.30
CA THR A 39 1.41 18.57 4.12
C THR A 39 2.58 17.66 4.50
N ILE A 40 3.35 18.01 5.55
CA ILE A 40 4.44 17.18 6.07
C ILE A 40 3.91 15.82 6.54
N VAL A 41 2.85 15.80 7.35
CA VAL A 41 2.25 14.57 7.87
C VAL A 41 1.74 13.70 6.72
N ALA A 42 1.09 14.28 5.72
CA ALA A 42 0.60 13.54 4.56
C ALA A 42 1.77 12.97 3.72
N HIS A 43 2.86 13.73 3.57
CA HIS A 43 4.03 13.24 2.85
C HIS A 43 4.72 12.08 3.58
N LEU A 44 4.90 12.18 4.90
CA LEU A 44 5.39 11.08 5.73
C LEU A 44 4.47 9.86 5.67
N SER A 45 3.15 10.07 5.74
CA SER A 45 2.15 9.01 5.60
C SER A 45 2.26 8.30 4.25
N ASN A 46 2.45 9.05 3.17
CA ASN A 46 2.66 8.51 1.84
C ASN A 46 3.93 7.65 1.74
N ILE A 47 5.02 8.02 2.41
CA ILE A 47 6.25 7.20 2.48
C ILE A 47 5.96 5.86 3.17
N VAL A 48 5.24 5.88 4.30
CA VAL A 48 4.87 4.65 5.02
C VAL A 48 3.95 3.78 4.17
N LEU A 49 2.94 4.35 3.53
CA LEU A 49 2.00 3.64 2.67
C LEU A 49 2.68 3.03 1.44
N ALA A 50 3.58 3.76 0.79
CA ALA A 50 4.36 3.24 -0.32
C ALA A 50 5.27 2.06 0.09
N THR A 51 5.81 2.13 1.31
CA THR A 51 6.61 1.04 1.89
C THR A 51 5.74 -0.20 2.16
N LEU A 52 4.57 -0.01 2.79
CA LEU A 52 3.60 -1.09 3.01
C LEU A 52 3.12 -1.74 1.70
N PHE A 53 2.93 -0.95 0.65
CA PHE A 53 2.57 -1.46 -0.68
C PHE A 53 3.67 -2.38 -1.23
N LYS A 54 4.94 -1.97 -1.15
CA LYS A 54 6.10 -2.79 -1.57
C LYS A 54 6.22 -4.08 -0.76
N PHE A 55 6.05 -4.03 0.56
CA PHE A 55 6.07 -5.23 1.41
C PHE A 55 4.92 -6.19 1.06
N SER A 56 3.73 -5.65 0.82
CA SER A 56 2.56 -6.45 0.41
C SER A 56 2.79 -7.12 -0.94
N TYR A 57 3.46 -6.44 -1.87
CA TYR A 57 3.87 -7.01 -3.15
C TYR A 57 4.89 -8.15 -2.99
N ILE A 58 5.91 -7.98 -2.13
CA ILE A 58 6.87 -9.05 -1.83
C ILE A 58 6.15 -10.26 -1.23
N ALA A 59 5.24 -10.05 -0.29
CA ALA A 59 4.45 -11.13 0.31
C ALA A 59 3.56 -11.85 -0.72
N ARG A 60 2.97 -11.12 -1.68
CA ARG A 60 2.24 -11.69 -2.82
C ARG A 60 3.16 -12.56 -3.68
N LEU A 61 4.35 -12.09 -4.02
CA LEU A 61 5.33 -12.85 -4.81
C LEU A 61 5.75 -14.15 -4.11
N ILE A 62 6.01 -14.08 -2.79
CA ILE A 62 6.31 -15.27 -1.99
C ILE A 62 5.14 -16.25 -2.03
N ALA A 63 3.91 -15.77 -1.82
CA ALA A 63 2.73 -16.63 -1.86
C ALA A 63 2.52 -17.27 -3.24
N GLN A 64 2.71 -16.51 -4.33
CA GLN A 64 2.63 -17.05 -5.71
C GLN A 64 3.70 -18.11 -5.96
N LYS A 65 4.94 -17.87 -5.52
CA LYS A 65 6.05 -18.82 -5.65
C LYS A 65 5.74 -20.15 -4.97
N GLU A 66 5.29 -20.09 -3.71
CA GLU A 66 5.00 -21.29 -2.91
C GLU A 66 3.76 -22.05 -3.40
N LEU A 67 2.84 -21.37 -4.09
CA LEU A 67 1.67 -21.98 -4.74
C LEU A 67 1.95 -22.48 -6.17
N GLY A 68 3.17 -22.32 -6.70
CA GLY A 68 3.51 -22.68 -8.08
C GLY A 68 2.81 -21.82 -9.15
N LEU A 69 2.32 -20.64 -8.77
CA LEU A 69 1.67 -19.69 -9.68
C LEU A 69 2.72 -18.85 -10.43
N THR A 70 2.31 -18.27 -11.55
CA THR A 70 3.15 -17.30 -12.27
C THR A 70 3.36 -16.04 -11.42
N LEU A 71 4.63 -15.63 -11.26
CA LEU A 71 5.00 -14.43 -10.52
C LEU A 71 4.60 -13.17 -11.30
N ARG A 72 3.78 -12.31 -10.68
CA ARG A 72 3.26 -11.06 -11.26
C ARG A 72 2.94 -10.05 -10.19
#